data_AF-A0A2V4EH48-F1
#
_entry.id   AF-A0A2V4EH48-F1
#
_cell.length_a   1.000
_cell.length_b   1.000
_cell.length_c   1.000
_cell.angle_alpha   90.00
_cell.angle_beta   90.00
_cell.angle_gamma   90.00
#
_symmetry.space_group_name_H-M   'P 1'
#
loop_
_entity.id
_entity.type
_entity.pdbx_description
1 polymer ?
#
loop_
_entity_poly.entity_id
_entity_poly.type
_entity_poly.pdbx_seq_one_letter_code
_entity_poly.pdbx_strand_id
1 'polypeptide(L)'
;MKSGKSKSLNKQLMQVAVQAKGARVTEHARKLHVIRLGYYLKVNNIQIKDISQIKAKYIQSYIAHRFEQGVKKRTPKKPCINRHY
;
A
#
# COMPACT_ATOMS: atom_id res chain seq x y z
N MET A 1 -22.52 -24.66 5.89
CA MET A 1 -21.35 -23.79 6.13
C MET A 1 -20.96 -23.16 4.79
N LYS A 2 -21.15 -21.84 4.59
CA LYS A 2 -20.82 -21.20 3.30
C LYS A 2 -19.30 -21.15 3.15
N SER A 3 -18.73 -21.90 2.21
CA SER A 3 -17.31 -21.79 1.86
C SER A 3 -17.07 -20.39 1.28
N GLY A 4 -16.62 -19.45 2.11
CA GLY A 4 -16.22 -18.13 1.66
C GLY A 4 -15.03 -18.28 0.72
N LYS A 5 -15.21 -18.00 -0.58
CA LYS A 5 -14.09 -17.89 -1.52
C LYS A 5 -13.01 -17.02 -0.90
N SER A 6 -11.81 -17.58 -0.68
CA SER A 6 -10.65 -16.84 -0.23
C SER A 6 -10.47 -15.63 -1.14
N LYS A 7 -10.62 -14.42 -0.59
CA LYS A 7 -10.40 -13.18 -1.35
C LYS A 7 -8.95 -13.18 -1.82
N SER A 8 -8.69 -12.83 -3.08
CA SER A 8 -7.32 -12.67 -3.55
C SER A 8 -6.55 -11.66 -2.68
N LEU A 9 -5.23 -11.82 -2.56
CA LEU A 9 -4.39 -10.93 -1.74
C LEU A 9 -4.65 -9.44 -2.07
N ASN A 10 -4.77 -9.10 -3.36
CA ASN A 10 -5.08 -7.75 -3.81
C ASN A 10 -6.42 -7.24 -3.27
N LYS A 11 -7.43 -8.11 -3.17
CA LYS A 11 -8.75 -7.76 -2.62
C LYS A 11 -8.68 -7.55 -1.10
N GLN A 12 -7.87 -8.34 -0.39
CA GLN A 12 -7.63 -8.15 1.04
C GLN A 12 -6.88 -6.84 1.32
N LEU A 13 -5.80 -6.59 0.58
CA LEU A 13 -5.03 -5.36 0.61
C LEU A 13 -5.90 -4.12 0.34
N MET A 14 -6.81 -4.21 -0.64
CA MET A 14 -7.74 -3.13 -0.96
C MET A 14 -8.75 -2.88 0.16
N GLN A 15 -9.23 -3.94 0.82
CA GLN A 15 -10.14 -3.80 1.97
C GLN A 15 -9.47 -3.06 3.13
N VAL A 16 -8.22 -3.38 3.44
CA VAL A 16 -7.48 -2.68 4.50
C VAL A 16 -7.24 -1.21 4.14
N ALA A 17 -6.94 -0.91 2.88
CA ALA A 17 -6.75 0.47 2.42
C ALA A 17 -8.01 1.34 2.58
N VAL A 18 -9.19 0.76 2.41
CA VAL A 18 -10.51 1.40 2.60
C VAL A 18 -10.86 1.52 4.08
N GLN A 19 -10.64 0.45 4.86
CA GLN A 19 -11.03 0.39 6.29
C GLN A 19 -10.25 1.34 7.19
N ALA A 20 -9.05 1.79 6.77
CA ALA A 20 -8.15 2.61 7.59
C ALA A 20 -8.68 4.02 7.96
N LYS A 21 -9.92 4.40 7.59
CA LYS A 21 -10.58 5.70 7.84
C LYS A 21 -9.74 6.93 7.37
N GLY A 22 -10.33 8.12 7.36
CA GLY A 22 -9.65 9.37 6.97
C GLY A 22 -10.04 9.93 5.59
N ALA A 23 -9.39 11.02 5.19
CA ALA A 23 -9.77 11.78 4.00
C ALA A 23 -9.65 10.96 2.70
N ARG A 24 -10.51 11.27 1.71
CA ARG A 24 -10.54 10.60 0.39
C ARG A 24 -9.20 10.62 -0.34
N VAL A 25 -8.43 11.71 -0.22
CA VAL A 25 -7.08 11.83 -0.79
C VAL A 25 -6.11 10.82 -0.15
N THR A 26 -6.22 10.64 1.17
CA THR A 26 -5.42 9.68 1.95
C THR A 26 -5.83 8.24 1.61
N GLU A 27 -7.13 7.98 1.45
CA GLU A 27 -7.64 6.68 1.00
C GLU A 27 -7.09 6.33 -0.40
N HIS A 28 -7.19 7.26 -1.35
CA HIS A 28 -6.68 7.05 -2.72
C HIS A 28 -5.17 6.76 -2.71
N ALA A 29 -4.40 7.50 -1.93
CA ALA A 29 -2.96 7.22 -1.76
C ALA A 29 -2.71 5.81 -1.23
N ARG A 30 -3.43 5.38 -0.18
CA ARG A 30 -3.32 4.01 0.36
C ARG A 30 -3.65 2.94 -0.67
N LYS A 31 -4.74 3.12 -1.44
CA LYS A 31 -5.12 2.20 -2.53
C LYS A 31 -3.99 2.03 -3.54
N LEU A 32 -3.38 3.13 -3.97
CA LEU A 32 -2.23 3.09 -4.88
C LEU A 32 -1.02 2.36 -4.27
N HIS A 33 -0.72 2.59 -3.00
CA HIS A 33 0.39 1.91 -2.33
C HIS A 33 0.19 0.40 -2.24
N VAL A 34 -1.01 -0.06 -1.90
CA VAL A 34 -1.28 -1.50 -1.76
C VAL A 34 -1.39 -2.22 -3.11
N ILE A 35 -1.88 -1.56 -4.18
CA ILE A 35 -1.86 -2.11 -5.54
C ILE A 35 -0.41 -2.33 -6.00
N ARG A 36 0.45 -1.33 -5.78
CA ARG A 36 1.87 -1.41 -6.14
C ARG A 36 2.60 -2.49 -5.34
N LEU A 37 2.30 -2.63 -4.06
CA LEU A 37 2.83 -3.73 -3.24
C LEU A 37 2.39 -5.09 -3.78
N GLY A 38 1.10 -5.27 -4.09
CA GLY A 38 0.58 -6.52 -4.65
C GLY A 38 1.25 -6.88 -5.99
N TYR A 39 1.48 -5.89 -6.85
CA TYR A 39 2.22 -6.08 -8.11
C TYR A 39 3.68 -6.48 -7.85
N TYR A 40 4.38 -5.78 -6.94
CA TYR A 40 5.76 -6.11 -6.58
C TYR A 40 5.89 -7.55 -6.07
N LEU A 41 4.99 -7.98 -5.19
CA LEU A 41 4.98 -9.36 -4.67
C LEU A 41 4.80 -10.38 -5.81
N LYS A 42 3.88 -10.10 -6.75
CA LYS A 42 3.63 -10.97 -7.90
C LYS A 42 4.86 -11.07 -8.83
N VAL A 43 5.48 -9.94 -9.17
CA VAL A 43 6.65 -9.90 -10.07
C VAL A 43 7.86 -10.60 -9.46
N ASN A 44 8.05 -10.51 -8.14
CA ASN A 44 9.14 -11.19 -7.44
C ASN A 44 8.82 -12.65 -7.08
N ASN A 45 7.75 -13.23 -7.65
CA ASN A 45 7.29 -14.59 -7.38
C ASN A 45 7.04 -14.89 -5.89
N ILE A 46 6.64 -13.88 -5.11
CA ILE A 46 6.34 -14.00 -3.68
C ILE A 46 4.88 -14.39 -3.55
N GLN A 47 4.63 -15.69 -3.33
CA GLN A 47 3.28 -16.25 -3.25
C GLN A 47 2.69 -16.08 -1.85
N ILE A 48 1.95 -14.99 -1.66
CA ILE A 48 1.21 -14.70 -0.43
C ILE A 48 -0.28 -14.84 -0.71
N LYS A 49 -0.98 -15.64 0.10
CA LYS A 49 -2.43 -15.89 -0.03
C LYS A 49 -3.25 -15.04 0.92
N ASP A 50 -2.66 -14.66 2.06
CA ASP A 50 -3.31 -13.89 3.11
C ASP A 50 -2.46 -12.71 3.56
N ILE A 51 -3.11 -11.59 3.88
CA ILE A 51 -2.42 -10.37 4.32
C ILE A 51 -1.62 -10.57 5.61
N SER A 52 -2.05 -11.48 6.50
CA SER A 52 -1.33 -11.84 7.73
C SER A 52 0.04 -12.48 7.47
N GLN A 53 0.25 -13.04 6.27
CA GLN A 53 1.52 -13.63 5.86
C GLN A 53 2.50 -12.58 5.32
N ILE A 54 2.08 -11.31 5.17
CA ILE A 54 2.97 -10.22 4.78
C ILE A 54 3.94 -9.94 5.93
N LYS A 55 5.15 -10.47 5.78
CA LYS A 55 6.27 -10.21 6.70
C LYS A 55 6.86 -8.84 6.43
N ALA A 56 7.39 -8.22 7.49
CA ALA A 56 8.08 -6.92 7.42
C ALA A 56 9.19 -6.90 6.35
N LYS A 57 9.92 -8.02 6.18
CA LYS A 57 10.95 -8.15 5.13
C LYS A 57 10.45 -7.83 3.72
N TYR A 58 9.22 -8.23 3.37
CA TYR A 58 8.67 -7.97 2.03
C TYR A 58 8.30 -6.51 1.84
N ILE A 59 7.84 -5.86 2.91
CA ILE A 59 7.56 -4.41 2.93
C ILE A 59 8.87 -3.64 2.78
N GLN A 60 9.92 -4.04 3.50
CA GLN A 60 11.25 -3.43 3.42
C GLN A 60 11.86 -3.58 2.02
N SER A 61 11.84 -4.79 1.44
CA SER A 61 12.34 -5.02 0.07
C SER A 61 11.55 -4.22 -0.96
N TYR A 62 10.22 -4.12 -0.81
CA TYR A 62 9.41 -3.25 -1.66
C TYR A 62 9.81 -1.78 -1.52
N ILE A 63 10.01 -1.28 -0.31
CA ILE A 63 10.44 0.10 -0.07
C ILE A 63 11.81 0.38 -0.71
N ALA A 64 12.77 -0.54 -0.53
CA ALA A 64 14.10 -0.45 -1.15
C ALA A 64 14.00 -0.39 -2.68
N HIS A 65 13.24 -1.31 -3.29
CA HIS A 65 12.99 -1.31 -4.73
C HIS A 65 12.33 0.00 -5.22
N ARG A 66 11.44 0.62 -4.43
CA ARG A 66 10.86 1.92 -4.78
C ARG A 66 11.89 3.05 -4.72
N PHE A 67 12.85 3.00 -3.78
CA PHE A 67 13.96 3.95 -3.74
C PHE A 67 14.89 3.79 -4.95
N GLU A 68 15.21 2.56 -5.35
CA GLU A 68 15.98 2.27 -6.56
C GLU A 68 15.31 2.79 -7.83
N GLN A 69 13.97 2.72 -7.90
CA GLN A 69 13.18 3.33 -8.99
C GLN A 69 13.11 4.87 -8.94
N GLY A 70 13.92 5.52 -8.10
CA GLY A 70 13.99 6.98 -8.03
C GLY A 70 12.82 7.63 -7.29
N VAL A 71 11.99 6.88 -6.56
CA VAL A 71 10.99 7.47 -5.67
C VAL A 71 11.71 8.07 -4.47
N LYS A 72 12.09 9.33 -4.59
CA LYS A 72 12.68 10.10 -3.49
C LYS A 72 11.69 10.15 -2.33
N LYS A 73 12.20 10.14 -1.08
CA LYS A 73 11.41 10.56 0.08
C LYS A 73 10.77 11.90 -0.31
N ARG A 74 9.44 11.98 -0.31
CA ARG A 74 8.77 13.27 -0.38
C ARG A 74 9.22 14.02 0.87
N THR A 75 10.14 14.96 0.73
CA THR A 75 10.29 16.04 1.70
C THR A 75 8.90 16.62 1.85
N PRO A 76 8.34 16.76 3.07
CA PRO A 76 7.06 17.41 3.22
C PRO A 76 7.20 18.78 2.55
N LYS A 77 6.48 18.98 1.45
CA LYS A 77 6.37 20.31 0.86
C LYS A 77 5.73 21.12 1.98
N LYS A 78 6.51 22.05 2.57
CA LYS A 78 6.07 22.88 3.70
C LYS A 78 4.62 23.27 3.44
N PRO A 79 3.69 23.10 4.40
CA PRO A 79 2.34 23.59 4.21
C PRO A 79 2.46 25.08 3.90
N CYS A 80 1.99 25.50 2.73
CA CYS A 80 1.76 26.90 2.45
C CYS A 80 0.63 27.33 3.38
N ILE A 81 0.99 27.78 4.58
CA ILE A 81 0.09 28.46 5.50
C ILE A 81 -0.05 29.88 4.95
N ASN A 82 -0.87 30.06 3.91
CA ASN A 82 -1.36 31.40 3.56
C ASN A 82 -2.42 31.78 4.58
N ARG A 83 -1.95 32.30 5.71
CA ARG A 83 -2.73 33.05 6.67
C ARG A 83 -2.89 34.46 6.11
N HIS A 84 -3.96 34.70 5.37
CA HIS A 84 -4.41 36.06 5.11
C HIS A 84 -5.28 36.50 6.29
N TYR A 85 -4.79 37.54 6.98
CA TYR A 85 -5.59 38.39 7.86
C TYR A 85 -6.56 39.22 7.03
#